data_AF-A0A2D4GJF5-F1
#
_entry.id   AF-A0A2D4GJF5-F1
#
_cell.length_a   1.000
_cell.length_b   1.000
_cell.length_c   1.000
_cell.angle_alpha   90.00
_cell.angle_beta   90.00
_cell.angle_gamma   90.00
#
_symmetry.space_group_name_H-M   'P 1'
#
loop_
_entity.id
_entity.type
_entity.pdbx_description
1 polymer ?
#
loop_
_entity_poly.entity_id
_entity_poly.type
_entity_poly.pdbx_seq_one_letter_code
_entity_poly.pdbx_strand_id
1 'polypeptide(L)'
;DIIKFSLLSLHLSFLMSMCDPIIPGPPQAPLNRRTSGRQGGVHELSAFEQLVVELVRHDDSWPFMKLVSKIQVPDYYDIIKKPIALNIIREKVNKCEYKVALEFIEDVELMFSNCFEYNARNTSEAKAGTRLQAFFHVQAQKLGLPVSSGYMNHVAPAAKKSRI
;
A
#
# COMPACT_ATOMS: atom_id res chain seq x y z
N ASP A 1 -23.08 -20.94 6.81
CA ASP A 1 -22.17 -19.87 6.35
C ASP A 1 -22.14 -18.72 7.34
N ILE A 2 -21.39 -18.98 8.40
CA ILE A 2 -21.11 -18.06 9.50
C ILE A 2 -19.89 -17.26 9.04
N ILE A 3 -20.00 -15.93 9.02
CA ILE A 3 -18.99 -14.86 9.14
C ILE A 3 -19.50 -13.65 8.32
N LYS A 4 -20.51 -12.96 8.86
CA LYS A 4 -20.88 -11.59 8.47
C LYS A 4 -21.40 -10.84 9.69
N PHE A 5 -20.61 -10.76 10.77
CA PHE A 5 -20.92 -9.89 11.91
C PHE A 5 -19.63 -9.60 12.69
N SER A 6 -18.99 -8.46 12.42
CA SER A 6 -18.13 -7.70 13.37
C SER A 6 -17.40 -6.51 12.70
N LEU A 7 -18.15 -5.65 12.00
CA LEU A 7 -17.66 -4.32 11.61
C LEU A 7 -18.63 -3.27 12.16
N LEU A 8 -18.54 -3.02 13.46
CA LEU A 8 -18.91 -1.74 14.06
C LEU A 8 -18.36 -1.66 15.48
N SER A 9 -17.92 -0.46 15.85
CA SER A 9 -17.47 -0.04 17.18
C SER A 9 -15.97 -0.21 17.45
N LEU A 10 -15.22 0.89 17.26
CA LEU A 10 -14.40 1.52 18.32
C LEU A 10 -13.54 2.64 17.72
N HIS A 11 -14.11 3.83 17.57
CA HIS A 11 -13.38 5.09 17.77
C HIS A 11 -14.37 6.26 17.83
N LEU A 12 -14.92 6.51 19.02
CA LEU A 12 -15.57 7.79 19.31
C LEU A 12 -15.39 8.10 20.79
N SER A 13 -14.19 8.59 21.12
CA SER A 13 -13.91 9.18 22.43
C SER A 13 -12.65 10.03 22.35
N PHE A 14 -12.77 11.24 21.81
CA PHE A 14 -12.01 12.34 22.38
C PHE A 14 -12.89 13.60 22.42
N LEU A 15 -13.35 13.85 23.64
CA LEU A 15 -14.18 14.99 24.01
C LEU A 15 -13.40 16.29 23.76
N MET A 16 -14.09 17.26 23.18
CA MET A 16 -13.74 18.67 23.26
C MET A 16 -13.47 19.04 24.73
N SER A 17 -12.24 19.44 25.04
CA SER A 17 -11.96 20.16 26.28
C SER A 17 -11.90 21.64 25.96
N MET A 18 -12.85 22.33 26.57
CA MET A 18 -13.11 23.76 26.61
C MET A 18 -11.86 24.63 26.77
N CYS A 19 -11.95 25.81 26.17
CA CYS A 19 -11.14 27.00 26.36
C CYS A 19 -11.03 27.42 27.83
N ASP A 20 -9.87 28.01 28.20
CA ASP A 20 -9.68 29.29 28.93
C ASP A 20 -8.23 29.36 29.49
N PRO A 21 -7.69 30.51 29.93
CA PRO A 21 -7.47 31.77 29.20
C PRO A 21 -5.99 32.18 29.14
N ILE A 22 -5.72 33.24 28.38
CA ILE A 22 -4.41 33.77 27.96
C ILE A 22 -3.71 34.55 29.09
N ILE A 23 -2.43 34.24 29.36
CA ILE A 23 -1.47 35.13 30.06
C ILE A 23 -0.37 35.54 29.07
N PRO A 24 -0.06 36.84 28.89
CA PRO A 24 1.00 37.26 27.99
C PRO A 24 2.36 37.25 28.70
N GLY A 25 3.26 36.36 28.26
CA GLY A 25 4.69 36.38 28.59
C GLY A 25 5.52 37.10 27.52
N PRO A 26 6.75 37.56 27.85
CA PRO A 26 7.54 38.50 27.04
C PRO A 26 8.11 37.90 25.74
N PRO A 27 8.51 38.75 24.75
CA PRO A 27 8.88 38.29 23.43
C PRO A 27 10.28 37.64 23.46
N GLN A 28 10.34 36.36 23.13
CA GLN A 28 11.59 35.63 22.85
C GLN A 28 11.70 35.40 21.35
N ALA A 29 12.91 35.64 20.82
CA ALA A 29 13.31 35.60 19.42
C ALA A 29 12.85 34.32 18.65
N PRO A 30 12.76 34.36 17.30
CA PRO A 30 12.26 33.23 16.53
C PRO A 30 13.31 32.10 16.52
N LEU A 31 13.18 31.17 17.46
CA LEU A 31 13.76 29.85 17.30
C LEU A 31 12.96 29.17 16.18
N ASN A 32 13.65 28.91 15.07
CA ASN A 32 13.17 28.19 13.91
C ASN A 32 12.83 26.74 14.33
N ARG A 33 11.67 26.58 14.97
CA ARG A 33 11.18 25.31 15.47
C ARG A 33 10.57 24.57 14.29
N ARG A 34 11.38 23.77 13.60
CA ARG A 34 10.88 22.74 12.69
C ARG A 34 10.08 21.72 13.50
N THR A 35 8.80 21.99 13.72
CA THR A 35 7.82 21.03 14.24
C THR A 35 7.23 20.24 13.08
N SER A 36 7.97 19.28 12.53
CA SER A 36 7.41 18.39 11.50
C SER A 36 7.66 16.90 11.74
N GLY A 37 8.42 16.53 12.77
CA GLY A 37 8.87 15.14 12.94
C GLY A 37 7.88 14.14 13.55
N ARG A 38 6.72 14.57 14.08
CA ARG A 38 5.76 13.65 14.74
C ARG A 38 4.41 13.52 14.06
N GLN A 39 3.95 14.54 13.32
CA GLN A 39 2.64 14.50 12.65
C GLN A 39 2.72 13.78 11.29
N GLY A 40 3.84 13.92 10.56
CA GLY A 40 4.02 13.28 9.25
C GLY A 40 3.85 11.75 9.27
N GLY A 41 4.51 11.06 10.20
CA GLY A 41 4.44 9.59 10.29
C GLY A 41 3.06 9.03 10.64
N VAL A 42 2.23 9.79 11.39
CA VAL A 42 0.86 9.37 11.73
C VAL A 42 -0.06 9.50 10.51
N HIS A 43 0.08 10.59 9.74
CA HIS A 43 -0.67 10.77 8.49
C HIS A 43 -0.27 9.72 7.44
N GLU A 44 1.01 9.39 7.34
CA GLU A 44 1.49 8.34 6.43
C GLU A 44 0.95 6.96 6.80
N LEU A 45 0.97 6.58 8.08
CA LEU A 45 0.43 5.29 8.52
C LEU A 45 -1.07 5.18 8.18
N SER A 46 -1.86 6.23 8.44
CA SER A 46 -3.28 6.25 8.07
C SER A 46 -3.51 6.12 6.56
N ALA A 47 -2.62 6.68 5.74
CA ALA A 47 -2.69 6.55 4.29
C ALA A 47 -2.37 5.12 3.82
N PHE A 48 -1.39 4.45 4.44
CA PHE A 48 -1.08 3.05 4.10
C PHE A 48 -2.24 2.12 4.43
N GLU A 49 -2.82 2.26 5.64
CA GLU A 49 -3.98 1.48 6.07
C GLU A 49 -5.16 1.66 5.12
N GLN A 50 -5.50 2.91 4.79
CA GLN A 50 -6.57 3.22 3.85
C GLN A 50 -6.31 2.61 2.47
N LEU A 51 -5.11 2.79 1.93
CA LEU A 51 -4.79 2.27 0.60
C LEU A 51 -4.85 0.74 0.54
N VAL A 52 -4.34 0.05 1.55
CA VAL A 52 -4.42 -1.41 1.64
C VAL A 52 -5.89 -1.87 1.70
N VAL A 53 -6.74 -1.20 2.46
CA VAL A 53 -8.17 -1.50 2.52
C VAL A 53 -8.83 -1.32 1.16
N GLU A 54 -8.53 -0.23 0.45
CA GLU A 54 -9.08 0.03 -0.88
C GLU A 54 -8.62 -1.04 -1.90
N LEU A 55 -7.34 -1.42 -1.88
CA LEU A 55 -6.82 -2.49 -2.74
C LEU A 55 -7.49 -3.83 -2.46
N VAL A 56 -7.67 -4.20 -1.19
CA VAL A 56 -8.33 -5.47 -0.80
C VAL A 56 -9.80 -5.50 -1.20
N ARG A 57 -10.47 -4.34 -1.29
CA ARG A 57 -11.89 -4.26 -1.65
C ARG A 57 -12.13 -4.19 -3.15
N HIS A 58 -11.10 -3.97 -3.95
CA HIS A 58 -11.20 -3.88 -5.40
C HIS A 58 -11.47 -5.26 -6.02
N ASP A 59 -12.34 -5.34 -7.03
CA ASP A 59 -12.75 -6.62 -7.65
C ASP A 59 -11.58 -7.40 -8.25
N ASP A 60 -10.55 -6.70 -8.75
CA ASP A 60 -9.34 -7.28 -9.33
C ASP A 60 -8.26 -7.72 -8.31
N SER A 61 -8.56 -7.68 -7.02
CA SER A 61 -7.58 -8.01 -5.96
C SER A 61 -7.39 -9.50 -5.70
N TRP A 62 -8.25 -10.35 -6.26
CA TRP A 62 -8.28 -11.80 -5.99
C TRP A 62 -6.93 -12.54 -6.18
N PRO A 63 -6.03 -12.21 -7.13
CA PRO A 63 -4.73 -12.89 -7.26
C PRO A 63 -3.72 -12.49 -6.17
N PHE A 64 -3.96 -11.35 -5.51
CA PHE A 64 -2.97 -10.67 -4.67
C PHE A 64 -3.21 -10.87 -3.17
N MET A 65 -4.27 -11.59 -2.80
CA MET A 65 -4.70 -11.72 -1.40
C MET A 65 -3.73 -12.51 -0.52
N LYS A 66 -3.10 -13.55 -1.08
CA LYS A 66 -2.19 -14.46 -0.39
C LYS A 66 -1.08 -14.89 -1.34
N LEU A 67 0.02 -15.40 -0.78
CA LEU A 67 1.09 -16.01 -1.57
C LEU A 67 0.58 -17.20 -2.38
N VAL A 68 1.16 -17.36 -3.57
CA VAL A 68 0.90 -18.49 -4.47
C VAL A 68 1.32 -19.80 -3.80
N SER A 69 0.47 -20.82 -3.82
CA SER A 69 0.81 -22.12 -3.24
C SER A 69 1.83 -22.85 -4.09
N LYS A 70 2.99 -23.21 -3.51
CA LYS A 70 4.02 -24.02 -4.20
C LYS A 70 3.49 -25.38 -4.66
N ILE A 71 2.49 -25.93 -3.98
CA ILE A 71 1.88 -27.21 -4.36
C ILE A 71 1.05 -27.04 -5.65
N GLN A 72 0.34 -25.91 -5.78
CA GLN A 72 -0.49 -25.62 -6.95
C GLN A 72 0.33 -25.11 -8.14
N VAL A 73 1.41 -24.38 -7.84
CA VAL A 73 2.29 -23.74 -8.83
C VAL A 73 3.75 -24.06 -8.48
N PRO A 74 4.26 -25.23 -8.92
CA PRO A 74 5.56 -25.75 -8.47
C PRO A 74 6.77 -24.89 -8.79
N ASP A 75 6.76 -24.21 -9.94
CA ASP A 75 7.87 -23.42 -10.49
C ASP A 75 7.86 -21.96 -10.03
N TYR A 76 6.82 -21.50 -9.33
CA TYR A 76 6.63 -20.10 -8.98
C TYR A 76 7.83 -19.50 -8.23
N TYR A 77 8.33 -20.22 -7.23
CA TYR A 77 9.44 -19.77 -6.37
C TYR A 77 10.82 -19.95 -7.00
N ASP A 78 10.90 -20.67 -8.12
CA ASP A 78 12.12 -20.75 -8.93
C ASP A 78 12.27 -19.52 -9.84
N ILE A 79 11.17 -18.84 -10.16
CA ILE A 79 11.14 -17.61 -10.94
C ILE A 79 11.12 -16.41 -9.98
N ILE A 80 10.11 -16.32 -9.11
CA ILE A 80 9.87 -15.19 -8.23
C ILE A 80 10.70 -15.28 -6.95
N LYS A 81 11.66 -14.36 -6.80
CA LYS A 81 12.66 -14.37 -5.72
C LYS A 81 12.24 -13.66 -4.46
N LYS A 82 11.33 -12.70 -4.56
CA LYS A 82 10.78 -11.96 -3.41
C LYS A 82 9.25 -12.02 -3.42
N PRO A 83 8.65 -13.17 -3.05
CA PRO A 83 7.20 -13.29 -2.98
C PRO A 83 6.60 -12.31 -1.98
N ILE A 84 5.52 -11.64 -2.36
CA ILE A 84 4.77 -10.72 -1.51
C ILE A 84 3.30 -10.75 -1.90
N ALA A 85 2.42 -10.36 -0.98
CA ALA A 85 0.96 -10.32 -1.16
C ALA A 85 0.32 -9.30 -0.22
N LEU A 86 -0.93 -8.90 -0.49
CA LEU A 86 -1.67 -7.90 0.28
C LEU A 86 -1.81 -8.26 1.76
N ASN A 87 -1.95 -9.54 2.11
CA ASN A 87 -2.01 -9.95 3.51
C ASN A 87 -0.70 -9.66 4.26
N ILE A 88 0.44 -9.82 3.58
CA ILE A 88 1.78 -9.54 4.13
C ILE A 88 1.98 -8.04 4.26
N ILE A 89 1.68 -7.27 3.20
CA ILE A 89 1.78 -5.81 3.20
C ILE A 89 0.92 -5.22 4.33
N ARG A 90 -0.32 -5.70 4.48
CA ARG A 90 -1.20 -5.31 5.57
C ARG A 90 -0.62 -5.62 6.95
N GLU A 91 0.00 -6.79 7.11
CA GLU A 91 0.65 -7.16 8.38
C GLU A 91 1.82 -6.22 8.69
N LYS A 92 2.65 -5.88 7.70
CA LYS A 92 3.74 -4.91 7.83
C LYS A 92 3.26 -3.51 8.21
N VAL A 93 2.15 -3.05 7.63
CA VAL A 93 1.48 -1.79 8.01
C VAL A 93 1.04 -1.85 9.47
N ASN A 94 0.29 -2.90 9.86
CA ASN A 94 -0.23 -3.04 11.23
C ASN A 94 0.88 -3.13 12.30
N LYS A 95 2.05 -3.64 11.93
CA LYS A 95 3.23 -3.72 12.80
C LYS A 95 4.13 -2.48 12.74
N CYS A 96 3.74 -1.45 11.98
CA CYS A 96 4.52 -0.24 11.74
C CYS A 96 5.96 -0.53 11.25
N GLU A 97 6.12 -1.53 10.36
CA GLU A 97 7.45 -1.95 9.86
C GLU A 97 8.01 -1.02 8.77
N TYR A 98 7.16 -0.21 8.14
CA TYR A 98 7.58 0.78 7.14
C TYR A 98 8.03 2.08 7.84
N LYS A 99 9.29 2.44 7.64
CA LYS A 99 9.91 3.64 8.22
C LYS A 99 9.66 4.88 7.39
N VAL A 100 9.49 4.70 6.08
CA VAL A 100 9.20 5.76 5.11
C VAL A 100 8.20 5.27 4.07
N ALA A 101 7.40 6.17 3.51
CA ALA A 101 6.39 5.83 2.50
C ALA A 101 6.94 5.09 1.27
N LEU A 102 8.19 5.36 0.89
CA LEU A 102 8.82 4.69 -0.24
C LEU A 102 8.89 3.15 -0.05
N GLU A 103 9.23 2.67 1.16
CA GLU A 103 9.32 1.23 1.43
C GLU A 103 7.97 0.51 1.25
N PHE A 104 6.88 1.19 1.63
CA PHE A 104 5.52 0.67 1.43
C PHE A 104 5.15 0.64 -0.05
N ILE A 105 5.43 1.72 -0.79
CA ILE A 105 5.17 1.79 -2.23
C ILE A 105 5.98 0.72 -2.99
N GLU A 106 7.25 0.53 -2.64
CA GLU A 106 8.12 -0.48 -3.24
C GLU A 106 7.59 -1.90 -3.07
N ASP A 107 7.03 -2.23 -1.90
CA ASP A 107 6.42 -3.54 -1.66
C ASP A 107 5.14 -3.77 -2.49
N VAL A 108 4.30 -2.74 -2.62
CA VAL A 108 3.09 -2.81 -3.46
C VAL A 108 3.47 -2.93 -4.94
N GLU A 109 4.49 -2.19 -5.40
CA GLU A 109 5.00 -2.28 -6.77
C GLU A 109 5.67 -3.63 -7.05
N LEU A 110 6.43 -4.17 -6.09
CA LEU A 110 7.02 -5.49 -6.19
C LEU A 110 5.95 -6.57 -6.37
N MET A 111 4.82 -6.44 -5.69
CA MET A 111 3.68 -7.34 -5.84
C MET A 111 3.17 -7.38 -7.29
N PHE A 112 3.01 -6.21 -7.93
CA PHE A 112 2.62 -6.11 -9.34
C PHE A 112 3.72 -6.60 -10.28
N SER A 113 4.97 -6.24 -10.02
CA SER A 113 6.13 -6.70 -10.80
C SER A 113 6.23 -8.22 -10.83
N ASN A 114 6.08 -8.89 -9.68
CA ASN A 114 6.07 -10.35 -9.59
C ASN A 114 4.93 -10.96 -10.41
N CYS A 115 3.75 -10.33 -10.40
CA CYS A 115 2.62 -10.76 -11.22
C CYS A 115 2.96 -10.70 -12.71
N PHE A 116 3.54 -9.61 -13.19
CA PHE A 116 3.88 -9.46 -14.61
C PHE A 116 5.12 -10.23 -15.05
N GLU A 117 6.02 -10.57 -14.13
CA GLU A 117 7.16 -11.45 -14.40
C GLU A 117 6.73 -12.90 -14.58
N TYR A 118 5.82 -13.39 -13.72
CA TYR A 118 5.35 -14.77 -13.79
C TYR A 118 4.24 -14.98 -14.83
N ASN A 119 3.28 -14.07 -14.91
CA ASN A 119 2.07 -14.28 -15.72
C ASN A 119 2.19 -13.67 -17.12
N ALA A 120 1.79 -14.43 -18.14
CA ALA A 120 1.69 -13.91 -19.50
C ALA A 120 0.61 -12.82 -19.61
N ARG A 121 0.84 -11.81 -20.46
CA ARG A 121 -0.03 -10.61 -20.57
C ARG A 121 -1.50 -10.91 -20.89
N ASN A 122 -1.80 -12.06 -21.50
CA ASN A 122 -3.15 -12.44 -21.90
C ASN A 122 -3.94 -13.16 -20.79
N THR A 123 -3.30 -13.53 -19.68
CA THR A 123 -3.98 -14.22 -18.57
C THR A 123 -4.89 -13.29 -17.78
N SER A 124 -5.82 -13.87 -17.02
CA SER A 124 -6.75 -13.16 -16.14
C SER A 124 -6.02 -12.38 -15.04
N GLU A 125 -4.96 -12.97 -14.47
CA GLU A 125 -4.15 -12.43 -13.39
C GLU A 125 -3.40 -11.18 -13.84
N ALA A 126 -2.73 -11.24 -15.01
CA ALA A 126 -1.99 -10.10 -15.55
C ALA A 126 -2.94 -8.93 -15.90
N LYS A 127 -4.13 -9.23 -16.44
CA LYS A 127 -5.16 -8.22 -16.72
C LYS A 127 -5.71 -7.59 -15.44
N ALA A 128 -5.97 -8.39 -14.40
CA ALA A 128 -6.39 -7.91 -13.09
C ALA A 128 -5.31 -7.03 -12.46
N GLY A 129 -4.05 -7.47 -12.49
CA GLY A 129 -2.89 -6.71 -12.01
C GLY A 129 -2.74 -5.36 -12.70
N THR A 130 -2.94 -5.31 -14.02
CA THR A 130 -2.89 -4.04 -14.77
C THR A 130 -3.93 -3.03 -14.28
N ARG A 131 -5.19 -3.48 -14.09
CA ARG A 131 -6.28 -2.61 -13.62
C ARG A 131 -6.07 -2.18 -12.16
N LEU A 132 -5.66 -3.11 -11.31
CA LEU A 132 -5.43 -2.84 -9.89
C LEU A 132 -4.22 -1.91 -9.67
N GLN A 133 -3.15 -2.05 -10.47
CA GLN A 133 -1.99 -1.15 -10.39
C GLN A 133 -2.36 0.28 -10.83
N ALA A 134 -3.15 0.43 -11.90
CA ALA A 134 -3.64 1.75 -12.30
C ALA A 134 -4.49 2.40 -11.21
N PHE A 135 -5.39 1.62 -10.58
CA PHE A 135 -6.16 2.07 -9.42
C PHE A 135 -5.24 2.49 -8.25
N PHE A 136 -4.25 1.65 -7.92
CA PHE A 136 -3.26 1.92 -6.88
C PHE A 136 -2.58 3.28 -7.08
N HIS A 137 -2.06 3.59 -8.28
CA HIS A 137 -1.38 4.87 -8.54
C HIS A 137 -2.30 6.07 -8.31
N VAL A 138 -3.56 5.98 -8.77
CA VAL A 138 -4.55 7.05 -8.58
C VAL A 138 -4.85 7.27 -7.09
N GLN A 139 -5.02 6.20 -6.31
CA GLN A 139 -5.32 6.32 -4.89
C GLN A 139 -4.11 6.78 -4.08
N ALA A 140 -2.92 6.25 -4.38
CA ALA A 140 -1.69 6.68 -3.73
C ALA A 140 -1.44 8.19 -3.95
N GLN A 141 -1.66 8.69 -5.17
CA GLN A 141 -1.56 10.12 -5.47
C GLN A 141 -2.59 10.95 -4.67
N LYS A 142 -3.84 10.50 -4.57
CA LYS A 142 -4.89 11.18 -3.78
C LYS A 142 -4.55 11.24 -2.28
N LEU A 143 -3.85 10.23 -1.77
CA LEU A 143 -3.39 10.16 -0.40
C LEU A 143 -2.06 10.90 -0.16
N GLY A 144 -1.51 11.56 -1.19
CA GLY A 144 -0.26 12.32 -1.09
C GLY A 144 0.99 11.44 -0.97
N LEU A 145 0.91 10.16 -1.33
CA LEU A 145 2.05 9.25 -1.29
C LEU A 145 2.97 9.46 -2.50
N PRO A 146 4.30 9.27 -2.34
CA PRO A 146 5.28 9.52 -3.39
C PRO A 146 5.30 8.37 -4.41
N VAL A 147 4.34 8.36 -5.34
CA VAL A 147 4.35 7.47 -6.51
C VAL A 147 4.99 8.17 -7.71
N SER A 148 5.97 7.52 -8.35
CA SER A 148 6.56 8.05 -9.58
C SER A 148 5.56 7.97 -10.73
N SER A 149 5.14 9.13 -11.25
CA SER A 149 4.31 9.26 -12.47
C SER A 149 4.88 8.54 -13.70
N GLY A 150 6.17 8.17 -13.68
CA GLY A 150 6.85 7.48 -14.78
C GLY A 150 6.42 6.02 -15.03
N TYR A 151 5.69 5.38 -14.11
CA TYR A 151 5.31 3.96 -14.25
C TYR A 151 4.22 3.71 -15.31
N MET A 152 3.49 4.74 -15.77
CA MET A 152 2.54 4.63 -16.90
C MET A 152 3.25 4.54 -18.27
N ASN A 153 4.53 4.95 -18.37
CA ASN A 153 5.25 5.05 -19.65
C ASN A 153 6.14 3.83 -19.97
N HIS A 154 6.26 2.85 -19.06
CA HIS A 154 7.18 1.72 -19.20
C HIS A 154 6.54 0.33 -19.11
N VAL A 155 5.28 0.16 -19.55
CA VAL A 155 4.64 -1.17 -19.69
C VAL A 155 5.22 -2.00 -20.86
N ALA A 156 6.41 -1.67 -21.34
CA ALA A 156 7.23 -2.56 -22.14
C ALA A 156 8.67 -2.55 -21.61
N PRO A 157 9.09 -3.67 -21.01
CA PRO A 157 10.30 -4.30 -21.55
C PRO A 157 10.18 -5.83 -21.72
N ALA A 158 10.81 -6.26 -22.81
CA ALA A 158 11.28 -7.60 -23.17
C ALA A 158 10.29 -8.78 -23.07
N ALA A 159 9.60 -9.02 -24.18
CA ALA A 159 9.24 -10.37 -24.59
C ALA A 159 10.51 -11.26 -24.58
N LYS A 160 10.63 -12.16 -23.61
CA LYS A 160 11.55 -13.29 -23.74
C LYS A 160 10.76 -14.45 -24.36
N LYS A 161 11.38 -14.98 -25.41
CA LYS A 161 10.82 -15.85 -26.43
C LYS A 161 10.13 -17.08 -25.85
N SER A 162 9.01 -17.42 -26.48
CA SER A 162 8.30 -18.68 -26.39
C SER A 162 9.29 -19.85 -26.39
N ARG A 163 9.26 -20.65 -25.32
CA ARG A 163 9.89 -21.96 -25.31
C ARG A 163 8.85 -22.94 -25.88
N ILE A 164 9.18 -23.42 -27.08
CA ILE A 164 8.58 -24.58 -27.76
C ILE A 164 8.79 -25.83 -26.89
#